data_AF-A0A369V2H9-F1
#
_entry.id   AF-A0A369V2H9-F1
#
_cell.length_a   1.000
_cell.length_b   1.000
_cell.length_c   1.000
_cell.angle_alpha   90.00
_cell.angle_beta   90.00
_cell.angle_gamma   90.00
#
_symmetry.space_group_name_H-M   'P 1'
#
loop_
_entity.id
_entity.type
_entity.pdbx_description
1 polymer ?
#
loop_
_entity_poly.entity_id
_entity_poly.type
_entity_poly.pdbx_seq_one_letter_code
_entity_poly.pdbx_strand_id
1 'polypeptide(L)'
;MTARTAHGGVRLPPPPWLWLLVFMYLWELPSGVVWWHEQIRDLWTDEGAYGPQVVASPGFAALRASTVSQLMPSLVLVAGLVTVALPYLRGWYTRLRYRLVPLTALGSTDTATPQGLAGLRDFAAAVAPGARIMVSLWGSGPPARVYAAGWRERRIAVSLGFLGLWRRDPARARALLLHEAGHLASGEHLIAGLGSPFTRAVQAWPVVFLTFGAAPLVWLAWRHEPTASLMWPQVVVVLSRASVVMVPVAALWCAELAADRHAAAVCGRRAVQHALDEIGAAGGGTREGLTHPPSRLRRWCAERADGSLVPALLSLAGPVVLLVHAAVVVCFTTVALVLAGDTWPSAAASSLDLAHRDVLTVPLWSALAGVAVLWPLLAPRWSRLWDAGRSGSADLGGGPGGAGDGLGRRARSVVIMLPVVALAVALLPSTGAVERDPVLRPAGPEAGADR
;
A
#
# COMPACT_ATOMS: atom_id res chain seq x y z
N MET A 1 -3.00 37.65 14.49
CA MET A 1 -3.26 36.24 14.86
C MET A 1 -1.95 35.67 15.39
N THR A 2 -1.67 35.88 16.67
CA THR A 2 -0.47 35.36 17.33
C THR A 2 -0.60 33.85 17.45
N ALA A 3 0.13 33.12 16.61
CA ALA A 3 0.20 31.67 16.67
C ALA A 3 0.76 31.29 18.04
N ARG A 4 -0.14 30.96 18.98
CA ARG A 4 0.23 30.22 20.18
C ARG A 4 1.05 29.05 19.70
N THR A 5 2.34 29.05 20.03
CA THR A 5 3.25 27.92 19.87
C THR A 5 2.76 26.82 20.80
N ALA A 6 1.64 26.19 20.42
CA ALA A 6 1.18 24.95 20.98
C ALA A 6 2.41 24.05 20.98
N HIS A 7 2.86 23.70 22.19
CA HIS A 7 4.06 22.90 22.43
C HIS A 7 3.87 21.54 21.76
N GLY A 8 4.17 21.49 20.47
CA GLY A 8 4.01 20.36 19.60
C GLY A 8 5.30 19.58 19.63
N GLY A 9 5.43 18.69 20.61
CA GLY A 9 6.43 17.62 20.52
C GLY A 9 6.36 16.99 19.14
N VAL A 10 7.53 16.75 18.54
CA VAL A 10 7.67 16.19 17.19
C VAL A 10 6.82 14.93 17.12
N ARG A 11 5.71 14.99 16.38
CA ARG A 11 4.79 13.87 16.26
C ARG A 11 5.46 12.82 15.40
N LEU A 12 5.65 11.63 15.97
CA LEU A 12 6.24 10.51 15.25
C LEU A 12 5.42 10.22 13.97
N PRO A 13 6.01 10.38 12.77
CA PRO A 13 5.37 9.94 11.53
C PRO A 13 5.19 8.42 11.60
N PRO A 14 4.25 7.81 10.87
CA PRO A 14 4.17 6.35 10.83
C PRO A 14 5.35 5.75 10.08
N PRO A 15 5.64 4.45 10.27
CA PRO A 15 6.64 3.76 9.48
C PRO A 15 6.33 3.87 7.97
N PRO A 16 7.37 3.88 7.12
CA PRO A 16 7.23 4.16 5.71
C PRO A 16 6.84 2.85 5.01
N TRP A 17 5.65 2.32 5.31
CA TRP A 17 5.22 0.99 4.90
C TRP A 17 5.29 0.78 3.38
N LEU A 18 4.98 1.81 2.59
CA LEU A 18 5.11 1.75 1.14
C LEU A 18 6.56 1.52 0.69
N TRP A 19 7.54 2.13 1.35
CA TRP A 19 8.95 1.92 1.04
C TRP A 19 9.45 0.56 1.48
N LEU A 20 9.03 0.13 2.67
CA LEU A 20 9.36 -1.21 3.16
C LEU A 20 8.80 -2.27 2.21
N LEU A 21 7.58 -2.07 1.71
CA LEU A 21 6.97 -2.89 0.69
C LEU A 21 7.80 -2.93 -0.61
N VAL A 22 8.28 -1.79 -1.10
CA VAL A 22 9.19 -1.74 -2.26
C VAL A 22 10.47 -2.55 -2.01
N PHE A 23 11.10 -2.43 -0.83
CA PHE A 23 12.31 -3.19 -0.51
C PHE A 23 12.06 -4.69 -0.41
N MET A 24 10.94 -5.08 0.21
CA MET A 24 10.49 -6.47 0.27
C MET A 24 10.29 -7.05 -1.13
N TYR A 25 9.66 -6.29 -2.03
CA TYR A 25 9.43 -6.72 -3.40
C TYR A 25 10.71 -6.82 -4.23
N LEU A 26 11.70 -5.96 -3.97
CA LEU A 26 13.04 -6.10 -4.56
C LEU A 26 13.74 -7.38 -4.08
N TRP A 27 13.59 -7.69 -2.79
CA TRP A 27 14.16 -8.90 -2.19
C TRP A 27 13.55 -10.18 -2.76
N GLU A 28 12.22 -10.21 -2.93
CA GLU A 28 11.47 -11.36 -3.49
C GLU A 28 11.54 -11.46 -5.02
N LEU A 29 12.22 -10.54 -5.70
CA LEU A 29 12.27 -10.53 -7.16
C LEU A 29 12.92 -11.80 -7.73
N PRO A 30 14.07 -12.31 -7.24
CA PRO A 30 14.70 -13.50 -7.81
C PRO A 30 13.85 -14.76 -7.66
N SER A 31 13.29 -14.99 -6.47
CA SER A 31 12.39 -16.12 -6.20
C SER A 31 11.14 -16.03 -7.07
N GLY A 32 10.56 -14.83 -7.20
CA GLY A 32 9.42 -14.58 -8.07
C GLY A 32 9.71 -14.88 -9.55
N VAL A 33 10.90 -14.52 -10.06
CA VAL A 33 11.29 -14.80 -11.45
C VAL A 33 11.44 -16.29 -11.70
N VAL A 34 12.10 -17.03 -10.81
CA VAL A 34 12.25 -18.48 -10.91
C VAL A 34 10.88 -19.16 -10.90
N TRP A 35 10.02 -18.76 -9.96
CA TRP A 35 8.67 -19.31 -9.86
C TRP A 35 7.85 -19.04 -11.13
N TRP A 36 7.88 -17.82 -11.67
CA TRP A 36 7.17 -17.49 -12.91
C TRP A 36 7.72 -18.23 -14.12
N HIS A 37 9.03 -18.42 -14.20
CA HIS A 37 9.65 -19.21 -15.24
C HIS A 37 9.13 -20.66 -15.22
N GLU A 38 9.08 -21.28 -14.03
CA GLU A 38 8.50 -22.60 -13.86
C GLU A 38 7.00 -22.64 -14.23
N GLN A 39 6.21 -21.66 -13.78
CA GLN A 39 4.79 -21.60 -14.12
C GLN A 39 4.54 -21.43 -15.62
N ILE A 40 5.36 -20.61 -16.31
CA ILE A 40 5.26 -20.43 -17.76
C ILE A 40 5.61 -21.74 -18.47
N ARG A 41 6.70 -22.39 -18.09
CA ARG A 41 7.07 -23.69 -18.65
C ARG A 41 5.96 -24.73 -18.42
N ASP A 42 5.48 -24.86 -17.19
CA ASP A 42 4.52 -25.88 -16.81
C ASP A 42 3.13 -25.66 -17.44
N LEU A 43 2.69 -24.41 -17.59
CA LEU A 43 1.33 -24.11 -18.03
C LEU A 43 1.22 -23.73 -19.51
N TRP A 44 2.25 -23.14 -20.10
CA TRP A 44 2.17 -22.53 -21.44
C TRP A 44 3.06 -23.16 -22.50
N THR A 45 3.89 -24.14 -22.12
CA THR A 45 4.74 -24.88 -23.06
C THR A 45 4.41 -26.37 -23.04
N ASP A 46 4.84 -27.09 -24.09
CA ASP A 46 4.71 -28.55 -24.15
C ASP A 46 5.77 -29.27 -23.29
N GLU A 47 6.67 -28.53 -22.64
CA GLU A 47 7.71 -29.04 -21.74
C GLU A 47 7.21 -29.20 -20.28
N GLY A 48 5.92 -28.97 -20.03
CA GLY A 48 5.34 -28.98 -18.70
C GLY A 48 5.12 -30.38 -18.12
N ALA A 49 4.89 -30.44 -16.80
CA ALA A 49 4.63 -31.69 -16.07
C ALA A 49 3.25 -32.33 -16.34
N TYR A 50 2.41 -31.71 -17.17
CA TYR A 50 1.03 -32.14 -17.41
C TYR A 50 0.91 -32.94 -18.71
N GLY A 51 0.29 -34.13 -18.64
CA GLY A 51 0.05 -34.96 -19.83
C GLY A 51 -0.95 -34.33 -20.82
N PRO A 52 -0.92 -34.72 -22.12
CA PRO A 52 -1.74 -34.11 -23.17
C PRO A 52 -3.25 -34.09 -22.88
N GLN A 53 -3.75 -35.13 -22.21
CA GLN A 53 -5.18 -35.25 -21.84
C GLN A 53 -5.59 -34.18 -20.82
N VAL A 54 -4.72 -33.87 -19.85
CA VAL A 54 -4.96 -32.81 -18.86
C VAL A 54 -4.89 -31.45 -19.54
N VAL A 55 -3.89 -31.23 -20.39
CA VAL A 55 -3.71 -29.97 -21.13
C VAL A 55 -4.91 -29.64 -22.02
N ALA A 56 -5.54 -30.66 -22.61
CA ALA A 56 -6.74 -30.49 -23.43
C ALA A 56 -8.03 -30.27 -22.62
N SER A 57 -8.00 -30.40 -21.29
CA SER A 57 -9.20 -30.33 -20.45
C SER A 57 -9.69 -28.88 -20.24
N PRO A 58 -11.02 -28.67 -20.09
CA PRO A 58 -11.59 -27.41 -19.64
C PRO A 58 -11.00 -26.89 -18.32
N GLY A 59 -10.67 -27.81 -17.40
CA GLY A 59 -10.05 -27.49 -16.12
C GLY A 59 -8.68 -26.82 -16.27
N PHE A 60 -7.87 -27.28 -17.23
CA PHE A 60 -6.56 -26.72 -17.49
C PHE A 60 -6.63 -25.34 -18.15
N ALA A 61 -7.62 -25.11 -19.03
CA ALA A 61 -7.88 -23.77 -19.57
C ALA A 61 -8.27 -22.78 -18.46
N ALA A 62 -9.11 -23.21 -17.51
CA ALA A 62 -9.46 -22.40 -16.35
C ALA A 62 -8.24 -22.13 -15.45
N LEU A 63 -7.37 -23.13 -15.24
CA LEU A 63 -6.11 -22.96 -14.52
C LEU A 63 -5.21 -21.90 -15.18
N ARG A 64 -5.00 -21.98 -16.51
CA ARG A 64 -4.24 -20.97 -17.27
C ARG A 64 -4.83 -19.57 -17.09
N ALA A 65 -6.15 -19.43 -17.17
CA ALA A 65 -6.83 -18.16 -16.92
C ALA A 65 -6.60 -17.66 -15.49
N SER A 66 -6.73 -18.54 -14.49
CA SER A 66 -6.47 -18.22 -13.08
C SER A 66 -5.03 -17.81 -12.81
N THR A 67 -4.06 -18.36 -13.52
CA THR A 67 -2.66 -17.93 -13.45
C THR A 67 -2.47 -16.46 -13.89
N VAL A 68 -3.30 -15.93 -14.79
CA VAL A 68 -3.28 -14.49 -15.13
C VAL A 68 -3.61 -13.63 -13.91
N SER A 69 -4.54 -14.06 -13.05
CA SER A 69 -4.79 -13.34 -11.80
C SER A 69 -3.61 -13.44 -10.83
N GLN A 70 -2.87 -14.54 -10.84
CA GLN A 70 -1.68 -14.71 -10.00
C GLN A 70 -0.52 -13.80 -10.44
N LEU A 71 -0.48 -13.34 -11.70
CA LEU A 71 0.51 -12.34 -12.18
C LEU A 71 0.37 -10.99 -11.50
N MET A 72 -0.78 -10.67 -10.95
CA MET A 72 -1.06 -9.31 -10.51
C MET A 72 -0.25 -8.84 -9.32
N PRO A 73 -0.01 -9.62 -8.24
CA PRO A 73 1.00 -9.29 -7.25
C PRO A 73 2.30 -8.87 -7.94
N SER A 74 2.86 -9.70 -8.84
CA SER A 74 4.07 -9.40 -9.62
C SER A 74 3.95 -8.11 -10.44
N LEU A 75 2.80 -7.87 -11.08
CA LEU A 75 2.56 -6.62 -11.83
C LEU A 75 2.48 -5.40 -10.90
N VAL A 76 1.89 -5.51 -9.72
CA VAL A 76 1.90 -4.46 -8.68
C VAL A 76 3.33 -4.20 -8.24
N LEU A 77 4.16 -5.25 -8.09
CA LEU A 77 5.58 -5.12 -7.75
C LEU A 77 6.32 -4.33 -8.81
N VAL A 78 6.29 -4.83 -10.05
CA VAL A 78 6.96 -4.24 -11.21
C VAL A 78 6.47 -2.81 -11.42
N ALA A 79 5.17 -2.56 -11.30
CA ALA A 79 4.61 -1.22 -11.36
C ALA A 79 5.19 -0.32 -10.26
N GLY A 80 5.29 -0.80 -9.02
CA GLY A 80 5.96 -0.09 -7.92
C GLY A 80 7.42 0.24 -8.20
N LEU A 81 8.20 -0.74 -8.70
CA LEU A 81 9.60 -0.55 -9.06
C LEU A 81 9.77 0.49 -10.17
N VAL A 82 9.01 0.34 -11.26
CA VAL A 82 8.97 1.30 -12.38
C VAL A 82 8.60 2.70 -11.89
N THR A 83 7.65 2.78 -10.95
CA THR A 83 7.20 4.05 -10.36
C THR A 83 8.34 4.80 -9.65
N VAL A 84 9.19 4.08 -8.92
CA VAL A 84 10.32 4.64 -8.16
C VAL A 84 11.57 4.82 -9.02
N ALA A 85 11.81 3.94 -9.98
CA ALA A 85 12.98 3.95 -10.85
C ALA A 85 12.90 5.00 -11.97
N LEU A 86 11.69 5.37 -12.41
CA LEU A 86 11.49 6.31 -13.53
C LEU A 86 10.64 7.55 -13.15
N PRO A 87 10.98 8.29 -12.08
CA PRO A 87 10.13 9.40 -11.60
C PRO A 87 10.08 10.56 -12.59
N TYR A 88 11.14 10.78 -13.39
CA TYR A 88 11.17 11.80 -14.43
C TYR A 88 10.20 11.49 -15.58
N LEU A 89 10.20 10.25 -16.08
CA LEU A 89 9.27 9.80 -17.12
C LEU A 89 7.83 9.88 -16.63
N ARG A 90 7.58 9.43 -15.39
CA ARG A 90 6.26 9.56 -14.76
C ARG A 90 5.83 11.02 -14.64
N GLY A 91 6.71 11.90 -14.19
CA GLY A 91 6.42 13.33 -14.07
C GLY A 91 6.14 14.00 -15.42
N TRP A 92 6.86 13.61 -16.48
CA TRP A 92 6.57 14.04 -17.84
C TRP A 92 5.20 13.56 -18.31
N TYR A 93 4.90 12.26 -18.14
CA TYR A 93 3.62 11.68 -18.50
C TYR A 93 2.46 12.34 -17.74
N THR A 94 2.59 12.53 -16.43
CA THR A 94 1.56 13.18 -15.59
C THR A 94 1.33 14.63 -16.04
N ARG A 95 2.40 15.38 -16.39
CA ARG A 95 2.23 16.73 -16.93
C ARG A 95 1.45 16.75 -18.24
N LEU A 96 1.78 15.86 -19.17
CA LEU A 96 1.09 15.77 -20.45
C LEU A 96 -0.37 15.34 -20.27
N ARG A 97 -0.59 14.24 -19.53
CA ARG A 97 -1.93 13.68 -19.32
C ARG A 97 -2.87 14.66 -18.65
N TYR A 98 -2.40 15.47 -17.69
CA TYR A 98 -3.24 16.41 -16.95
C TYR A 98 -3.04 17.87 -17.39
N ARG A 99 -2.33 18.12 -18.50
CA ARG A 99 -1.99 19.46 -19.02
C ARG A 99 -1.54 20.44 -17.92
N LEU A 100 -0.61 19.97 -17.09
CA LEU A 100 -0.15 20.71 -15.92
C LEU A 100 0.77 21.87 -16.33
N VAL A 101 0.39 23.09 -15.95
CA VAL A 101 1.21 24.29 -16.11
C VAL A 101 1.68 24.82 -14.75
N PRO A 102 2.86 25.44 -14.64
CA PRO A 102 3.28 26.07 -13.39
C PRO A 102 2.26 27.13 -12.94
N LEU A 103 2.03 27.29 -11.64
CA LEU A 103 1.13 28.33 -11.10
C LEU A 103 1.52 29.73 -11.59
N THR A 104 2.81 29.99 -11.79
CA THR A 104 3.34 31.26 -12.31
C THR A 104 2.93 31.56 -13.76
N ALA A 105 2.56 30.53 -14.54
CA ALA A 105 2.13 30.70 -15.92
C ALA A 105 0.70 31.28 -16.03
N LEU A 106 -0.08 31.29 -14.95
CA LEU A 106 -1.43 31.87 -14.93
C LEU A 106 -1.45 33.40 -14.80
N GLY A 107 -0.28 34.05 -14.76
CA GLY A 107 -0.13 35.50 -14.63
C GLY A 107 -0.30 36.01 -13.19
N SER A 108 0.17 37.24 -12.95
CA SER A 108 0.11 37.92 -11.64
C SER A 108 -1.18 38.74 -11.45
N THR A 109 -2.32 38.24 -11.92
CA THR A 109 -3.54 39.07 -12.02
C THR A 109 -4.31 39.24 -10.71
N ASP A 110 -3.92 38.56 -9.63
CA ASP A 110 -4.52 38.79 -8.31
C ASP A 110 -3.70 39.80 -7.50
N THR A 111 -4.37 40.83 -7.01
CA THR A 111 -3.92 41.73 -5.94
C THR A 111 -3.32 40.92 -4.78
N ALA A 112 -2.40 41.53 -4.02
CA ALA A 112 -1.63 40.93 -2.91
C ALA A 112 -2.48 40.46 -1.69
N THR A 113 -3.71 40.01 -1.93
CA THR A 113 -4.61 39.45 -0.95
C THR A 113 -4.14 38.04 -0.55
N PRO A 114 -4.28 37.66 0.74
CA PRO A 114 -3.95 36.31 1.22
C PRO A 114 -4.76 35.18 0.57
N GLN A 115 -5.83 35.52 -0.15
CA GLN A 115 -6.74 34.59 -0.83
C GLN A 115 -6.47 34.50 -2.35
N GLY A 116 -5.57 35.32 -2.89
CA GLY A 116 -5.13 35.24 -4.28
C GLY A 116 -4.09 34.15 -4.51
N LEU A 117 -3.61 34.04 -5.76
CA LEU A 117 -2.57 33.07 -6.15
C LEU A 117 -1.25 33.26 -5.39
N ALA A 118 -0.92 34.51 -5.02
CA ALA A 118 0.24 34.81 -4.19
C ALA A 118 0.12 34.14 -2.80
N GLY A 119 -1.04 34.29 -2.14
CA GLY A 119 -1.29 33.65 -0.85
C GLY A 119 -1.25 32.12 -0.91
N LEU A 120 -1.72 31.51 -2.01
CA LEU A 120 -1.59 30.07 -2.24
C LEU A 120 -0.12 29.65 -2.35
N ARG A 121 0.67 30.38 -3.16
CA ARG A 121 2.10 30.11 -3.34
C ARG A 121 2.87 30.24 -2.02
N ASP A 122 2.60 31.30 -1.27
CA ASP A 122 3.29 31.59 -0.02
C ASP A 122 2.93 30.55 1.06
N PHE A 123 1.65 30.14 1.13
CA PHE A 123 1.22 29.06 1.99
C PHE A 123 1.89 27.73 1.60
N ALA A 124 1.90 27.38 0.31
CA ALA A 124 2.55 26.17 -0.19
C ALA A 124 4.05 26.15 0.11
N ALA A 125 4.74 27.28 -0.06
CA ALA A 125 6.16 27.42 0.27
C ALA A 125 6.42 27.22 1.78
N ALA A 126 5.50 27.67 2.63
CA ALA A 126 5.59 27.49 4.08
C ALA A 126 5.39 26.02 4.51
N VAL A 127 4.40 25.32 3.95
CA VAL A 127 4.05 23.95 4.38
C VAL A 127 4.84 22.86 3.67
N ALA A 128 5.29 23.12 2.44
CA ALA A 128 6.07 22.20 1.63
C ALA A 128 7.23 22.92 0.92
N PRO A 129 8.31 23.28 1.65
CA PRO A 129 9.45 24.01 1.08
C PRO A 129 10.04 23.30 -0.14
N GLY A 130 10.26 24.07 -1.20
CA GLY A 130 10.76 23.59 -2.49
C GLY A 130 9.72 22.88 -3.38
N ALA A 131 8.48 22.71 -2.91
CA ALA A 131 7.42 22.14 -3.74
C ALA A 131 6.89 23.17 -4.75
N ARG A 132 6.79 22.77 -6.02
CA ARG A 132 6.17 23.60 -7.07
C ARG A 132 4.68 23.27 -7.21
N ILE A 133 3.83 24.29 -7.18
CA ILE A 133 2.41 24.17 -7.49
C ILE A 133 2.21 24.17 -9.01
N MET A 134 1.50 23.17 -9.49
CA MET A 134 1.19 22.94 -10.89
C MET A 134 -0.33 22.93 -11.06
N VAL A 135 -0.87 23.70 -11.99
CA VAL A 135 -2.31 23.80 -12.20
C VAL A 135 -2.71 22.91 -13.38
N SER A 136 -3.67 22.02 -13.14
CA SER A 136 -4.37 21.28 -14.19
C SER A 136 -5.37 22.20 -14.86
N LEU A 137 -5.19 22.41 -16.16
CA LEU A 137 -6.14 23.16 -16.99
C LEU A 137 -7.41 22.35 -17.32
N TRP A 138 -7.45 21.07 -16.94
CA TRP A 138 -8.66 20.26 -17.00
C TRP A 138 -9.49 20.40 -15.73
N GLY A 139 -10.78 20.71 -15.90
CA GLY A 139 -11.75 20.92 -14.83
C GLY A 139 -12.08 19.65 -14.02
N SER A 140 -11.85 18.46 -14.58
CA SER A 140 -12.07 17.16 -13.93
C SER A 140 -10.83 16.62 -13.20
N GLY A 141 -9.80 17.45 -13.01
CA GLY A 141 -8.58 17.05 -12.29
C GLY A 141 -8.82 16.86 -10.78
N PRO A 142 -7.95 16.09 -10.09
CA PRO A 142 -8.02 15.98 -8.63
C PRO A 142 -7.88 17.36 -7.99
N PRO A 143 -8.54 17.63 -6.85
CA PRO A 143 -8.51 18.95 -6.20
C PRO A 143 -7.07 19.36 -5.87
N ALA A 144 -6.34 18.53 -5.12
CA ALA A 144 -4.91 18.65 -4.95
C ALA A 144 -4.32 17.23 -4.92
N ARG A 145 -3.15 17.03 -5.53
CA ARG A 145 -2.42 15.76 -5.45
C ARG A 145 -0.94 15.91 -5.72
N VAL A 146 -0.10 15.28 -4.89
CA VAL A 146 1.34 15.19 -5.13
C VAL A 146 1.68 14.26 -6.29
N TYR A 147 2.79 14.52 -6.97
CA TYR A 147 3.36 13.60 -7.95
C TYR A 147 4.89 13.75 -8.03
N ALA A 148 5.60 12.69 -8.40
CA ALA A 148 7.04 12.87 -8.64
C ALA A 148 7.30 13.42 -10.03
N ALA A 149 8.27 14.33 -10.08
CA ALA A 149 8.92 14.77 -11.30
C ALA A 149 10.43 14.51 -11.31
N GLY A 150 10.91 13.80 -10.29
CA GLY A 150 12.30 13.40 -10.05
C GLY A 150 12.37 12.82 -8.64
N TRP A 151 13.52 12.25 -8.25
CA TRP A 151 13.66 11.66 -6.90
C TRP A 151 13.56 12.68 -5.78
N ARG A 152 13.94 13.94 -6.04
CA ARG A 152 13.92 15.04 -5.08
C ARG A 152 13.02 16.20 -5.50
N GLU A 153 12.49 16.16 -6.73
CA GLU A 153 11.65 17.24 -7.22
C GLU A 153 10.21 17.08 -6.69
N ARG A 154 9.85 17.97 -5.78
CA ARG A 154 8.55 17.99 -5.10
C ARG A 154 7.55 18.81 -5.93
N ARG A 155 6.41 18.22 -6.28
CA ARG A 155 5.34 18.92 -7.00
C ARG A 155 3.97 18.57 -6.46
N ILE A 156 3.09 19.55 -6.43
CA ILE A 156 1.68 19.42 -6.09
C ILE A 156 0.86 19.87 -7.29
N ALA A 157 0.08 18.98 -7.87
CA ALA A 157 -0.91 19.31 -8.88
C ALA A 157 -2.20 19.79 -8.20
N VAL A 158 -2.78 20.89 -8.67
CA VAL A 158 -4.07 21.40 -8.22
C VAL A 158 -4.99 21.62 -9.43
N SER A 159 -6.30 21.39 -9.29
CA SER A 159 -7.25 21.69 -10.35
C SER A 159 -7.71 23.15 -10.33
N LEU A 160 -8.34 23.62 -11.42
CA LEU A 160 -9.04 24.91 -11.41
C LEU A 160 -10.14 24.97 -10.34
N GLY A 161 -10.82 23.85 -10.09
CA GLY A 161 -11.79 23.71 -9.00
C GLY A 161 -11.16 23.94 -7.62
N PHE A 162 -9.91 23.52 -7.43
CA PHE A 162 -9.17 23.81 -6.20
C PHE A 162 -8.81 25.29 -6.06
N LEU A 163 -8.47 25.98 -7.15
CA LEU A 163 -8.25 27.44 -7.10
C LEU A 163 -9.53 28.19 -6.72
N GLY A 164 -10.69 27.76 -7.25
CA GLY A 164 -11.99 28.25 -6.81
C GLY A 164 -12.27 27.96 -5.34
N LEU A 165 -11.91 26.76 -4.86
CA LEU A 165 -12.01 26.37 -3.46
C LEU A 165 -11.11 27.23 -2.56
N TRP A 166 -9.88 27.50 -2.96
CA TRP A 166 -8.94 28.35 -2.22
C TRP A 166 -9.52 29.75 -1.94
N ARG A 167 -10.22 30.31 -2.92
CA ARG A 167 -10.88 31.63 -2.77
C ARG A 167 -12.15 31.54 -1.91
N ARG A 168 -13.00 30.53 -2.14
CA ARG A 168 -14.31 30.38 -1.46
C ARG A 168 -14.19 29.90 -0.01
N ASP A 169 -13.30 28.94 0.23
CA ASP A 169 -13.06 28.30 1.52
C ASP A 169 -11.55 28.01 1.70
N PRO A 170 -10.77 29.04 2.06
CA PRO A 170 -9.32 28.88 2.24
C PRO A 170 -8.96 27.92 3.37
N ALA A 171 -9.81 27.76 4.39
CA ALA A 171 -9.55 26.84 5.49
C ALA A 171 -9.54 25.38 4.99
N ARG A 172 -10.53 25.02 4.18
CA ARG A 172 -10.60 23.69 3.56
C ARG A 172 -9.48 23.47 2.55
N ALA A 173 -9.20 24.44 1.69
CA ALA A 173 -8.11 24.33 0.72
C ALA A 173 -6.73 24.15 1.39
N ARG A 174 -6.49 24.86 2.51
CA ARG A 174 -5.29 24.67 3.34
C ARG A 174 -5.20 23.26 3.93
N ALA A 175 -6.32 22.71 4.43
CA ALA A 175 -6.34 21.34 4.95
C ALA A 175 -5.94 20.31 3.89
N LEU A 176 -6.44 20.45 2.65
CA LEU A 176 -6.06 19.60 1.53
C LEU A 176 -4.58 19.74 1.16
N LEU A 177 -4.04 20.96 1.11
CA LEU A 177 -2.60 21.16 0.82
C LEU A 177 -1.70 20.62 1.92
N LEU A 178 -2.12 20.72 3.18
CA LEU A 178 -1.39 20.13 4.30
C LEU A 178 -1.40 18.61 4.23
N HIS A 179 -2.52 17.99 3.85
CA HIS A 179 -2.57 16.55 3.59
C HIS A 179 -1.55 16.15 2.52
N GLU A 180 -1.55 16.83 1.38
CA GLU A 180 -0.56 16.62 0.32
C GLU A 180 0.90 16.87 0.78
N ALA A 181 1.13 17.90 1.60
CA ALA A 181 2.44 18.15 2.20
C ALA A 181 2.90 16.99 3.10
N GLY A 182 1.98 16.33 3.80
CA GLY A 182 2.22 15.10 4.56
C GLY A 182 2.80 13.99 3.68
N HIS A 183 2.20 13.73 2.51
CA HIS A 183 2.72 12.76 1.55
C HIS A 183 4.11 13.12 1.00
N LEU A 184 4.38 14.41 0.79
CA LEU A 184 5.72 14.86 0.39
C LEU A 184 6.75 14.62 1.49
N ALA A 185 6.41 14.93 2.75
CA ALA A 185 7.30 14.78 3.90
C ALA A 185 7.64 13.31 4.20
N SER A 186 6.79 12.37 3.81
CA SER A 186 7.02 10.93 3.93
C SER A 186 7.69 10.30 2.69
N GLY A 187 7.90 11.07 1.61
CA GLY A 187 8.43 10.54 0.34
C GLY A 187 7.44 9.66 -0.43
N GLU A 188 6.17 9.59 0.00
CA GLU A 188 5.16 8.66 -0.54
C GLU A 188 4.72 9.07 -1.96
N HIS A 189 4.86 10.35 -2.30
CA HIS A 189 4.61 10.85 -3.65
C HIS A 189 5.40 10.10 -4.72
N LEU A 190 6.57 9.52 -4.39
CA LEU A 190 7.34 8.68 -5.31
C LEU A 190 6.61 7.39 -5.65
N ILE A 191 5.88 6.79 -4.71
CA ILE A 191 5.21 5.49 -4.87
C ILE A 191 3.74 5.65 -5.25
N ALA A 192 2.97 6.46 -4.50
CA ALA A 192 1.51 6.53 -4.60
C ALA A 192 0.96 7.83 -5.23
N GLY A 193 1.85 8.73 -5.67
CA GLY A 193 1.47 10.03 -6.26
C GLY A 193 0.64 9.93 -7.55
N LEU A 194 0.11 11.08 -8.00
CA LEU A 194 -0.70 11.18 -9.21
C LEU A 194 0.04 10.60 -10.42
N GLY A 195 -0.65 9.71 -11.13
CA GLY A 195 -0.10 9.00 -12.28
C GLY A 195 0.73 7.77 -11.93
N SER A 196 0.79 7.36 -10.66
CA SER A 196 1.47 6.14 -10.23
C SER A 196 0.87 4.88 -10.89
N PRO A 197 1.67 4.07 -11.61
CA PRO A 197 1.22 2.76 -12.08
C PRO A 197 1.00 1.79 -10.91
N PHE A 198 1.70 1.92 -9.78
CA PHE A 198 1.42 1.12 -8.57
C PHE A 198 -0.03 1.30 -8.09
N THR A 199 -0.47 2.55 -7.91
CA THR A 199 -1.84 2.85 -7.48
C THR A 199 -2.87 2.33 -8.49
N ARG A 200 -2.58 2.42 -9.80
CA ARG A 200 -3.45 1.86 -10.84
C ARG A 200 -3.52 0.34 -10.81
N ALA A 201 -2.40 -0.34 -10.59
CA ALA A 201 -2.36 -1.79 -10.49
C ALA A 201 -3.20 -2.29 -9.31
N VAL A 202 -3.10 -1.63 -8.14
CA VAL A 202 -3.95 -1.91 -6.98
C VAL A 202 -5.44 -1.67 -7.29
N GLN A 203 -5.79 -0.61 -8.02
CA GLN A 203 -7.18 -0.33 -8.41
C GLN A 203 -7.73 -1.30 -9.46
N ALA A 204 -6.88 -1.80 -10.36
CA ALA A 204 -7.25 -2.77 -11.39
C ALA A 204 -7.42 -4.18 -10.83
N TRP A 205 -6.77 -4.47 -9.69
CA TRP A 205 -6.72 -5.80 -9.08
C TRP A 205 -8.09 -6.49 -8.95
N PRO A 206 -9.14 -5.90 -8.36
CA PRO A 206 -10.41 -6.59 -8.23
C PRO A 206 -11.02 -6.99 -9.57
N VAL A 207 -10.85 -6.17 -10.59
CA VAL A 207 -11.37 -6.48 -11.93
C VAL A 207 -10.62 -7.67 -12.50
N VAL A 208 -9.28 -7.64 -12.47
CA VAL A 208 -8.47 -8.75 -12.96
C VAL A 208 -8.74 -10.03 -12.17
N PHE A 209 -8.85 -9.94 -10.86
CA PHE A 209 -9.18 -11.07 -9.99
C PHE A 209 -10.57 -11.64 -10.28
N LEU A 210 -11.59 -10.80 -10.43
CA LEU A 210 -12.94 -11.28 -10.73
C LEU A 210 -13.00 -11.92 -12.13
N THR A 211 -12.35 -11.31 -13.13
CA THR A 211 -12.38 -11.80 -14.51
C THR A 211 -11.53 -13.04 -14.73
N PHE A 212 -10.33 -13.10 -14.17
CA PHE A 212 -9.37 -14.18 -14.43
C PHE A 212 -9.23 -15.15 -13.26
N GLY A 213 -9.48 -14.71 -12.03
CA GLY A 213 -9.48 -15.57 -10.84
C GLY A 213 -10.83 -16.24 -10.64
N ALA A 214 -11.89 -15.46 -10.39
CA ALA A 214 -13.20 -15.99 -9.96
C ALA A 214 -14.07 -16.52 -11.10
N ALA A 215 -14.15 -15.82 -12.25
CA ALA A 215 -15.05 -16.21 -13.33
C ALA A 215 -14.76 -17.60 -13.93
N PRO A 216 -13.50 -18.04 -14.13
CA PRO A 216 -13.22 -19.41 -14.58
C PRO A 216 -13.74 -20.48 -13.62
N LEU A 217 -13.77 -20.18 -12.31
CA LEU A 217 -14.26 -21.09 -11.28
C LEU A 217 -15.76 -21.25 -11.34
N VAL A 218 -16.46 -20.11 -11.44
CA VAL A 218 -17.92 -20.09 -11.60
C VAL A 218 -18.30 -20.83 -12.87
N TRP A 219 -17.53 -20.65 -13.94
CA TRP A 219 -17.73 -21.37 -15.20
C TRP A 219 -17.53 -22.89 -15.06
N LEU A 220 -16.46 -23.34 -14.41
CA LEU A 220 -16.22 -24.77 -14.15
C LEU A 220 -17.32 -25.40 -13.29
N ALA A 221 -17.71 -24.72 -12.21
CA ALA A 221 -18.80 -25.16 -11.34
C ALA A 221 -20.12 -25.28 -12.11
N TRP A 222 -20.43 -24.28 -12.94
CA TRP A 222 -21.66 -24.27 -13.73
C TRP A 222 -21.70 -25.40 -14.77
N ARG A 223 -20.56 -25.76 -15.36
CA ARG A 223 -20.43 -26.84 -16.34
C ARG A 223 -20.39 -28.25 -15.73
N HIS A 224 -20.32 -28.38 -14.41
CA HIS A 224 -20.22 -29.67 -13.71
C HIS A 224 -19.07 -30.54 -14.25
N GLU A 225 -17.94 -29.92 -14.62
CA GLU A 225 -16.80 -30.63 -15.21
C GLU A 225 -16.19 -31.63 -14.20
N PRO A 226 -16.09 -32.94 -14.52
CA PRO A 226 -15.55 -33.94 -13.60
C PRO A 226 -14.11 -33.63 -13.17
N THR A 227 -13.31 -33.06 -14.08
CA THR A 227 -11.94 -32.62 -13.82
C THR A 227 -11.86 -31.41 -12.90
N ALA A 228 -12.96 -30.70 -12.64
CA ALA A 228 -12.98 -29.57 -11.71
C ALA A 228 -12.69 -30.00 -10.26
N SER A 229 -13.04 -31.23 -9.89
CA SER A 229 -12.76 -31.80 -8.57
C SER A 229 -11.26 -31.73 -8.21
N LEU A 230 -10.40 -32.08 -9.16
CA LEU A 230 -8.94 -32.05 -9.03
C LEU A 230 -8.38 -30.61 -9.02
N MET A 231 -9.14 -29.65 -9.53
CA MET A 231 -8.71 -28.26 -9.65
C MET A 231 -9.15 -27.40 -8.46
N TRP A 232 -10.16 -27.80 -7.70
CA TRP A 232 -10.65 -27.02 -6.54
C TRP A 232 -9.57 -26.64 -5.51
N PRO A 233 -8.60 -27.51 -5.17
CA PRO A 233 -7.52 -27.10 -4.28
C PRO A 233 -6.67 -25.96 -4.87
N GLN A 234 -6.31 -26.07 -6.15
CA GLN A 234 -5.52 -25.06 -6.86
C GLN A 234 -6.28 -23.73 -6.96
N VAL A 235 -7.57 -23.81 -7.18
CA VAL A 235 -8.48 -22.66 -7.16
C VAL A 235 -8.45 -21.95 -5.81
N VAL A 236 -8.55 -22.71 -4.72
CA VAL A 236 -8.49 -22.16 -3.37
C VAL A 236 -7.13 -21.51 -3.09
N VAL A 237 -6.03 -22.06 -3.63
CA VAL A 237 -4.70 -21.43 -3.59
C VAL A 237 -4.69 -20.11 -4.38
N VAL A 238 -5.30 -20.04 -5.56
CA VAL A 238 -5.42 -18.78 -6.31
C VAL A 238 -6.20 -17.73 -5.51
N LEU A 239 -7.29 -18.14 -4.85
CA LEU A 239 -8.08 -17.26 -4.00
C LEU A 239 -7.28 -16.80 -2.77
N SER A 240 -6.46 -17.67 -2.17
CA SER A 240 -5.61 -17.29 -1.03
C SER A 240 -4.55 -16.27 -1.43
N ARG A 241 -3.96 -16.39 -2.63
CA ARG A 241 -3.02 -15.41 -3.19
C ARG A 241 -3.66 -14.03 -3.39
N ALA A 242 -4.98 -13.95 -3.51
CA ALA A 242 -5.67 -12.67 -3.59
C ALA A 242 -5.49 -11.80 -2.35
N SER A 243 -5.28 -12.43 -1.20
CA SER A 243 -5.04 -11.72 0.06
C SER A 243 -3.70 -10.97 0.08
N VAL A 244 -2.77 -11.25 -0.85
CA VAL A 244 -1.50 -10.51 -0.97
C VAL A 244 -1.73 -9.02 -1.23
N VAL A 245 -2.84 -8.63 -1.88
CA VAL A 245 -3.16 -7.22 -2.10
C VAL A 245 -3.49 -6.47 -0.81
N MET A 246 -3.82 -7.17 0.28
CA MET A 246 -4.15 -6.54 1.56
C MET A 246 -2.97 -5.73 2.09
N VAL A 247 -1.74 -6.18 1.85
CA VAL A 247 -0.51 -5.50 2.29
C VAL A 247 -0.34 -4.13 1.59
N PRO A 248 -0.31 -4.01 0.25
CA PRO A 248 -0.24 -2.71 -0.43
C PRO A 248 -1.44 -1.81 -0.11
N VAL A 249 -2.65 -2.37 0.01
CA VAL A 249 -3.86 -1.59 0.38
C VAL A 249 -3.69 -0.99 1.77
N ALA A 250 -3.26 -1.79 2.76
CA ALA A 250 -3.04 -1.28 4.10
C ALA A 250 -1.92 -0.25 4.16
N ALA A 251 -0.84 -0.42 3.39
CA ALA A 251 0.23 0.55 3.30
C ALA A 251 -0.26 1.89 2.70
N LEU A 252 -1.09 1.85 1.65
CA LEU A 252 -1.74 3.03 1.08
C LEU A 252 -2.69 3.71 2.09
N TRP A 253 -3.50 2.93 2.79
CA TRP A 253 -4.38 3.46 3.83
C TRP A 253 -3.58 4.12 4.96
N CYS A 254 -2.48 3.52 5.39
CA CYS A 254 -1.62 4.11 6.42
C CYS A 254 -1.05 5.46 5.98
N ALA A 255 -0.60 5.58 4.72
CA ALA A 255 -0.13 6.83 4.14
C ALA A 255 -1.20 7.93 4.19
N GLU A 256 -2.43 7.61 3.75
CA GLU A 256 -3.56 8.55 3.76
C GLU A 256 -3.95 8.99 5.19
N LEU A 257 -4.03 8.05 6.14
CA LEU A 257 -4.34 8.36 7.54
C LEU A 257 -3.22 9.17 8.20
N ALA A 258 -1.96 8.96 7.80
CA ALA A 258 -0.81 9.75 8.23
C ALA A 258 -0.94 11.20 7.77
N ALA A 259 -1.24 11.39 6.48
CA ALA A 259 -1.41 12.69 5.86
C ALA A 259 -2.60 13.46 6.45
N ASP A 260 -3.73 12.79 6.71
CA ASP A 260 -4.88 13.38 7.42
C ASP A 260 -4.52 13.84 8.83
N ARG A 261 -3.78 13.02 9.58
CA ARG A 261 -3.32 13.36 10.92
C ARG A 261 -2.33 14.54 10.88
N HIS A 262 -1.44 14.58 9.89
CA HIS A 262 -0.52 15.70 9.69
C HIS A 262 -1.32 16.99 9.45
N ALA A 263 -2.29 16.98 8.54
CA ALA A 263 -3.17 18.12 8.29
C ALA A 263 -3.93 18.55 9.56
N ALA A 264 -4.54 17.60 10.28
CA ALA A 264 -5.33 17.88 11.47
C ALA A 264 -4.49 18.47 12.61
N ALA A 265 -3.21 18.06 12.71
CA ALA A 265 -2.26 18.60 13.68
C ALA A 265 -1.91 20.08 13.40
N VAL A 266 -1.93 20.51 12.13
CA VAL A 266 -1.50 21.86 11.73
C VAL A 266 -2.67 22.84 11.60
N CYS A 267 -3.74 22.46 10.89
CA CYS A 267 -4.90 23.35 10.66
C CYS A 267 -6.11 23.05 11.56
N GLY A 268 -6.02 22.05 12.43
CA GLY A 268 -7.09 21.64 13.33
C GLY A 268 -8.05 20.61 12.72
N ARG A 269 -8.64 19.80 13.61
CA ARG A 269 -9.44 18.62 13.27
C ARG A 269 -10.70 18.96 12.46
N ARG A 270 -11.39 20.06 12.80
CA ARG A 270 -12.62 20.52 12.12
C ARG A 270 -12.39 20.85 10.65
N ALA A 271 -11.25 21.49 10.32
CA ALA A 271 -10.92 21.83 8.94
C ALA A 271 -10.73 20.58 8.07
N VAL A 272 -10.07 19.55 8.61
CA VAL A 272 -9.91 18.25 7.93
C VAL A 272 -11.23 17.51 7.81
N GLN A 273 -12.06 17.47 8.86
CA GLN A 273 -13.39 16.83 8.79
C GLN A 273 -14.27 17.47 7.72
N HIS A 274 -14.33 18.81 7.69
CA HIS A 274 -15.07 19.55 6.65
C HIS A 274 -14.53 19.24 5.24
N ALA A 275 -13.21 19.12 5.09
CA ALA A 275 -12.60 18.71 3.84
C ALA A 275 -13.04 17.30 3.40
N LEU A 276 -13.05 16.34 4.34
CA LEU A 276 -13.42 14.95 4.10
C LEU A 276 -14.91 14.77 3.77
N ASP A 277 -15.80 15.53 4.41
CA ASP A 277 -17.25 15.38 4.21
C ASP A 277 -17.67 15.74 2.79
N GLU A 278 -17.09 16.78 2.22
CA GLU A 278 -17.41 17.19 0.85
C GLU A 278 -16.70 16.33 -0.20
N ILE A 279 -15.53 15.75 0.11
CA ILE A 279 -14.95 14.68 -0.75
C ILE A 279 -15.87 13.46 -0.75
N GLY A 280 -16.40 13.07 0.42
CA GLY A 280 -17.34 11.95 0.53
C GLY A 280 -18.67 12.21 -0.18
N ALA A 281 -19.18 13.44 -0.13
CA ALA A 281 -20.41 13.84 -0.81
C ALA A 281 -20.28 13.84 -2.35
N ALA A 282 -19.07 14.05 -2.88
CA ALA A 282 -18.81 13.99 -4.32
C ALA A 282 -18.88 12.57 -4.92
N GLY A 283 -19.05 11.53 -4.09
CA GLY A 283 -19.27 10.15 -4.52
C GLY A 283 -17.98 9.49 -5.05
N GLY A 284 -17.25 8.82 -4.17
CA GLY A 284 -16.12 7.98 -4.57
C GLY A 284 -16.60 6.65 -5.17
N GLY A 285 -16.08 6.29 -6.35
CA GLY A 285 -16.36 4.98 -6.95
C GLY A 285 -15.83 3.82 -6.09
N THR A 286 -16.39 2.62 -6.23
CA THR A 286 -15.99 1.42 -5.46
C THR A 286 -14.49 1.10 -5.53
N ARG A 287 -13.82 1.47 -6.62
CA ARG A 287 -12.37 1.28 -6.83
C ARG A 287 -11.50 2.20 -5.96
N GLU A 288 -12.02 3.36 -5.56
CA GLU A 288 -11.27 4.30 -4.72
C GLU A 288 -11.10 3.79 -3.29
N GLY A 289 -11.99 2.89 -2.83
CA GLY A 289 -11.92 2.27 -1.50
C GLY A 289 -10.66 1.43 -1.27
N LEU A 290 -9.95 1.02 -2.33
CA LEU A 290 -8.68 0.29 -2.19
C LEU A 290 -7.47 1.20 -1.98
N THR A 291 -7.55 2.44 -2.48
CA THR A 291 -6.43 3.39 -2.39
C THR A 291 -6.66 4.44 -1.31
N HIS A 292 -7.92 4.65 -0.92
CA HIS A 292 -8.30 5.55 0.14
C HIS A 292 -9.08 4.79 1.24
N PRO A 293 -8.75 4.99 2.52
CA PRO A 293 -9.48 4.37 3.61
C PRO A 293 -10.91 4.92 3.71
N PRO A 294 -11.85 4.16 4.29
CA PRO A 294 -13.21 4.61 4.51
C PRO A 294 -13.27 5.96 5.24
N SER A 295 -14.17 6.86 4.83
CA SER A 295 -14.27 8.22 5.39
C SER A 295 -14.46 8.24 6.91
N ARG A 296 -15.21 7.27 7.46
CA ARG A 296 -15.37 7.08 8.91
C ARG A 296 -14.03 6.85 9.61
N LEU A 297 -13.16 6.02 9.03
CA LEU A 297 -11.82 5.75 9.56
C LEU A 297 -10.92 6.99 9.47
N ARG A 298 -10.98 7.71 8.35
CA ARG A 298 -10.25 8.98 8.15
C ARG A 298 -10.63 10.03 9.21
N ARG A 299 -11.94 10.25 9.43
CA ARG A 299 -12.44 11.14 10.47
C ARG A 299 -12.01 10.71 11.87
N TRP A 300 -12.15 9.42 12.18
CA TRP A 300 -11.76 8.86 13.48
C TRP A 300 -10.27 9.10 13.78
N CYS A 301 -9.40 8.95 12.77
CA CYS A 301 -7.97 9.26 12.89
C CYS A 301 -7.71 10.76 13.05
N ALA A 302 -8.36 11.62 12.25
CA ALA A 302 -8.22 13.07 12.34
C ALA A 302 -8.68 13.61 13.71
N GLU A 303 -9.75 13.07 14.27
CA GLU A 303 -10.25 13.38 15.62
C GLU A 303 -9.24 13.08 16.73
N ARG A 304 -8.38 12.10 16.50
CA ARG A 304 -7.39 11.60 17.48
C ARG A 304 -5.96 11.95 17.06
N ALA A 305 -5.80 12.95 16.19
CA ALA A 305 -4.50 13.37 15.67
C ALA A 305 -3.48 13.71 16.78
N ASP A 306 -3.97 14.23 17.91
CA ASP A 306 -3.17 14.65 19.07
C ASP A 306 -2.86 13.50 20.05
N GLY A 307 -3.54 12.35 19.92
CA GLY A 307 -3.34 11.20 20.79
C GLY A 307 -2.20 10.29 20.34
N SER A 308 -1.69 9.46 21.26
CA SER A 308 -0.69 8.43 20.98
C SER A 308 -1.25 7.14 20.38
N LEU A 309 -2.57 6.95 20.44
CA LEU A 309 -3.25 5.74 19.95
C LEU A 309 -3.09 5.57 18.43
N VAL A 310 -3.41 6.60 17.65
CA VAL A 310 -3.34 6.54 16.18
C VAL A 310 -1.92 6.23 15.68
N PRO A 311 -0.85 6.93 16.10
CA PRO A 311 0.51 6.54 15.70
C PRO A 311 0.87 5.11 16.08
N ALA A 312 0.42 4.62 17.25
CA ALA A 312 0.67 3.24 17.65
C ALA A 312 -0.02 2.25 16.71
N LEU A 313 -1.29 2.48 16.38
CA LEU A 313 -2.03 1.64 15.43
C LEU A 313 -1.42 1.68 14.03
N LEU A 314 -1.03 2.86 13.53
CA LEU A 314 -0.36 2.98 12.24
C LEU A 314 1.00 2.28 12.26
N SER A 315 1.71 2.24 13.39
CA SER A 315 2.97 1.51 13.56
C SER A 315 2.79 -0.01 13.68
N LEU A 316 1.58 -0.46 14.03
CA LEU A 316 1.23 -1.88 14.11
C LEU A 316 0.51 -2.40 12.85
N ALA A 317 0.12 -1.51 11.94
CA ALA A 317 -0.66 -1.88 10.77
C ALA A 317 0.04 -2.93 9.90
N GLY A 318 1.35 -2.80 9.67
CA GLY A 318 2.13 -3.79 8.92
C GLY A 318 2.06 -5.20 9.55
N PRO A 319 2.54 -5.39 10.80
CA PRO A 319 2.42 -6.66 11.51
C PRO A 319 1.00 -7.21 11.57
N VAL A 320 0.00 -6.39 11.90
CA VAL A 320 -1.40 -6.83 12.00
C VAL A 320 -1.92 -7.34 10.66
N VAL A 321 -1.62 -6.64 9.56
CA VAL A 321 -2.08 -7.04 8.22
C VAL A 321 -1.42 -8.36 7.80
N LEU A 322 -0.17 -8.60 8.16
CA LEU A 322 0.44 -9.89 7.90
C LEU A 322 -0.14 -11.02 8.75
N LEU A 323 -0.50 -10.77 10.02
CA LEU A 323 -1.23 -11.77 10.82
C LEU A 323 -2.56 -12.13 10.17
N VAL A 324 -3.30 -11.11 9.70
CA VAL A 324 -4.56 -11.31 9.00
C VAL A 324 -4.34 -12.08 7.70
N HIS A 325 -3.32 -11.73 6.93
CA HIS A 325 -2.94 -12.45 5.71
C HIS A 325 -2.61 -13.93 6.01
N ALA A 326 -1.77 -14.20 7.00
CA ALA A 326 -1.43 -15.56 7.42
C ALA A 326 -2.68 -16.36 7.84
N ALA A 327 -3.57 -15.76 8.64
CA ALA A 327 -4.82 -16.39 9.03
C ALA A 327 -5.71 -16.73 7.82
N VAL A 328 -5.79 -15.81 6.84
CA VAL A 328 -6.52 -16.04 5.59
C VAL A 328 -5.89 -17.19 4.79
N VAL A 329 -4.57 -17.22 4.66
CA VAL A 329 -3.84 -18.31 3.98
C VAL A 329 -4.06 -19.64 4.68
N VAL A 330 -4.00 -19.72 6.02
CA VAL A 330 -4.29 -20.94 6.79
C VAL A 330 -5.70 -21.45 6.51
N CYS A 331 -6.71 -20.57 6.58
CA CYS A 331 -8.10 -20.93 6.34
C CYS A 331 -8.30 -21.50 4.93
N PHE A 332 -7.81 -20.81 3.90
CA PHE A 332 -7.95 -21.28 2.52
C PHE A 332 -7.15 -22.56 2.27
N THR A 333 -5.90 -22.64 2.73
CA THR A 333 -5.08 -23.86 2.55
C THR A 333 -5.72 -25.07 3.23
N THR A 334 -6.33 -24.89 4.40
CA THR A 334 -7.04 -25.97 5.11
C THR A 334 -8.20 -26.48 4.26
N VAL A 335 -9.01 -25.55 3.71
CA VAL A 335 -10.10 -25.92 2.79
C VAL A 335 -9.57 -26.61 1.54
N ALA A 336 -8.48 -26.13 0.95
CA ALA A 336 -7.87 -26.74 -0.23
C ALA A 336 -7.44 -28.19 0.02
N LEU A 337 -6.77 -28.45 1.15
CA LEU A 337 -6.30 -29.78 1.53
C LEU A 337 -7.47 -30.73 1.85
N VAL A 338 -8.51 -30.25 2.52
CA VAL A 338 -9.73 -31.04 2.76
C VAL A 338 -10.42 -31.42 1.44
N LEU A 339 -10.49 -30.48 0.50
CA LEU A 339 -11.01 -30.75 -0.85
C LEU A 339 -10.10 -31.70 -1.64
N ALA A 340 -8.81 -31.77 -1.31
CA ALA A 340 -7.87 -32.74 -1.87
C ALA A 340 -7.94 -34.13 -1.20
N GLY A 341 -8.77 -34.29 -0.17
CA GLY A 341 -9.02 -35.58 0.51
C GLY A 341 -8.38 -35.73 1.89
N ASP A 342 -7.70 -34.70 2.41
CA ASP A 342 -7.14 -34.75 3.76
C ASP A 342 -8.22 -34.65 4.84
N THR A 343 -7.98 -35.28 5.99
CA THR A 343 -8.82 -35.08 7.18
C THR A 343 -8.65 -33.66 7.71
N TRP A 344 -9.71 -33.09 8.30
CA TRP A 344 -9.67 -31.73 8.86
C TRP A 344 -8.50 -31.48 9.83
N PRO A 345 -8.18 -32.37 10.80
CA PRO A 345 -7.05 -32.16 11.70
C PRO A 345 -5.69 -32.14 10.97
N SER A 346 -5.51 -33.03 9.98
CA SER A 346 -4.27 -33.11 9.17
C SER A 346 -4.10 -31.86 8.29
N ALA A 347 -5.17 -31.44 7.63
CA ALA A 347 -5.19 -30.24 6.79
C ALA A 347 -4.91 -28.97 7.60
N ALA A 348 -5.50 -28.85 8.79
CA ALA A 348 -5.27 -27.71 9.69
C ALA A 348 -3.82 -27.67 10.20
N ALA A 349 -3.28 -28.82 10.64
CA ALA A 349 -1.89 -28.91 11.09
C ALA A 349 -0.90 -28.56 9.96
N SER A 350 -1.12 -29.08 8.75
CA SER A 350 -0.30 -28.81 7.57
C SER A 350 -0.38 -27.34 7.15
N SER A 351 -1.57 -26.75 7.17
CA SER A 351 -1.78 -25.34 6.85
C SER A 351 -1.11 -24.41 7.85
N LEU A 352 -1.16 -24.75 9.14
CA LEU A 352 -0.43 -24.02 10.19
C LEU A 352 1.08 -24.14 10.00
N ASP A 353 1.59 -25.33 9.64
CA ASP A 353 3.03 -25.52 9.39
C ASP A 353 3.49 -24.74 8.15
N LEU A 354 2.68 -24.69 7.10
CA LEU A 354 2.94 -23.86 5.91
C LEU A 354 2.95 -22.37 6.26
N ALA A 355 1.94 -21.89 6.99
CA ALA A 355 1.90 -20.49 7.42
C ALA A 355 3.05 -20.16 8.38
N HIS A 356 3.44 -21.10 9.23
CA HIS A 356 4.58 -20.99 10.13
C HIS A 356 5.88 -20.85 9.33
N ARG A 357 6.10 -21.70 8.31
CA ARG A 357 7.23 -21.59 7.39
C ARG A 357 7.20 -20.24 6.68
N ASP A 358 6.10 -19.85 6.07
CA ASP A 358 5.96 -18.55 5.40
C ASP A 358 6.26 -17.36 6.35
N VAL A 359 5.89 -17.47 7.63
CA VAL A 359 6.19 -16.43 8.63
C VAL A 359 7.67 -16.41 9.00
N LEU A 360 8.32 -17.57 9.13
CA LEU A 360 9.71 -17.69 9.59
C LEU A 360 10.77 -17.61 8.49
N THR A 361 10.52 -18.20 7.32
CA THR A 361 11.47 -18.28 6.21
C THR A 361 11.54 -16.99 5.43
N VAL A 362 10.48 -16.18 5.48
CA VAL A 362 10.47 -14.89 4.79
C VAL A 362 11.04 -13.83 5.74
N PRO A 363 12.20 -13.21 5.44
CA PRO A 363 12.82 -12.17 6.27
C PRO A 363 11.93 -10.93 6.48
N LEU A 364 10.80 -10.89 5.79
CA LEU A 364 9.70 -9.94 5.91
C LEU A 364 9.25 -9.68 7.36
N TRP A 365 9.00 -10.72 8.15
CA TRP A 365 8.51 -10.54 9.52
C TRP A 365 9.54 -9.90 10.43
N SER A 366 10.79 -10.36 10.35
CA SER A 366 11.91 -9.77 11.08
C SER A 366 12.15 -8.32 10.65
N ALA A 367 12.03 -8.02 9.35
CA ALA A 367 12.16 -6.66 8.83
C ALA A 367 11.03 -5.74 9.34
N LEU A 368 9.78 -6.20 9.32
CA LEU A 368 8.64 -5.42 9.81
C LEU A 368 8.68 -5.21 11.32
N ALA A 369 9.01 -6.24 12.09
CA ALA A 369 9.19 -6.13 13.54
C ALA A 369 10.37 -5.20 13.86
N GLY A 370 11.50 -5.37 13.17
CA GLY A 370 12.67 -4.51 13.30
C GLY A 370 12.35 -3.05 12.98
N VAL A 371 11.63 -2.79 11.88
CA VAL A 371 11.16 -1.44 11.55
C VAL A 371 10.21 -0.92 12.63
N ALA A 372 9.18 -1.65 13.04
CA ALA A 372 8.24 -1.20 14.07
C ALA A 372 8.94 -0.84 15.41
N VAL A 373 9.93 -1.64 15.81
CA VAL A 373 10.72 -1.42 17.04
C VAL A 373 11.69 -0.25 16.90
N LEU A 374 12.42 -0.16 15.79
CA LEU A 374 13.45 0.86 15.56
C LEU A 374 12.89 2.17 15.01
N TRP A 375 11.64 2.18 14.55
CA TRP A 375 11.05 3.34 13.88
C TRP A 375 11.12 4.65 14.68
N PRO A 376 10.90 4.67 16.01
CA PRO A 376 11.09 5.89 16.80
C PRO A 376 12.46 6.55 16.63
N LEU A 377 13.51 5.73 16.41
CA LEU A 377 14.89 6.19 16.19
C LEU A 377 15.16 6.56 14.72
N LEU A 378 14.49 5.89 13.78
CA LEU A 378 14.67 6.09 12.34
C LEU A 378 13.86 7.26 11.79
N ALA A 379 12.69 7.55 12.36
CA ALA A 379 11.76 8.56 11.87
C ALA A 379 12.40 9.95 11.71
N PRO A 380 13.22 10.49 12.63
CA PRO A 380 13.85 11.80 12.44
C PRO A 380 14.87 11.81 11.28
N ARG A 381 15.55 10.68 11.02
CA ARG A 381 16.45 10.55 9.86
C ARG A 381 15.65 10.46 8.57
N TRP A 382 14.54 9.73 8.60
CA TRP A 382 13.62 9.60 7.48
C TRP A 382 13.02 10.95 7.07
N SER A 383 12.51 11.73 8.02
CA SER A 383 11.98 13.07 7.74
C SER A 383 13.06 14.00 7.16
N ARG A 384 14.28 13.99 7.72
CA ARG A 384 15.42 14.76 7.18
C ARG A 384 15.77 14.38 5.75
N LEU A 385 15.65 13.10 5.39
CA LEU A 385 15.87 12.65 4.03
C LEU A 385 14.93 13.38 3.06
N TRP A 386 13.68 13.61 3.44
CA TRP A 386 12.67 14.22 2.55
C TRP A 386 12.52 15.74 2.70
N ASP A 387 13.12 16.33 3.73
CA ASP A 387 13.11 17.78 4.04
C ASP A 387 14.21 18.61 3.33
N ALA A 388 14.90 18.05 2.34
CA ALA A 388 16.10 18.61 1.69
C ALA A 388 16.00 20.07 1.16
N GLY A 389 14.82 20.67 1.10
CA GLY A 389 14.63 22.09 0.78
C GLY A 389 15.04 23.07 1.90
N ARG A 390 15.28 22.62 3.13
CA ARG A 390 15.66 23.51 4.26
C ARG A 390 17.18 23.69 4.44
N SER A 391 18.00 22.88 3.80
CA SER A 391 19.45 22.86 3.98
C SER A 391 20.17 24.13 3.50
N GLY A 392 19.47 25.06 2.84
CA GLY A 392 20.01 26.33 2.36
C GLY A 392 19.69 27.56 3.22
N SER A 393 18.84 27.48 4.25
CA SER A 393 18.61 28.61 5.16
C SER A 393 19.43 28.39 6.43
N ALA A 394 20.61 29.01 6.47
CA ALA A 394 21.52 29.00 7.59
C ALA A 394 20.83 29.30 8.93
N ASP A 395 21.21 28.52 9.95
CA ASP A 395 21.22 28.84 11.38
C ASP A 395 20.33 30.01 11.85
N LEU A 396 19.07 29.71 12.12
CA LEU A 396 18.32 30.46 13.13
C LEU A 396 18.10 29.58 14.36
N GLY A 397 19.18 29.38 15.12
CA GLY A 397 19.23 29.39 16.59
C GLY A 397 18.28 28.50 17.42
N GLY A 398 17.49 27.61 16.82
CA GLY A 398 16.64 26.68 17.55
C GLY A 398 17.45 25.46 17.95
N GLY A 399 17.99 25.46 19.17
CA GLY A 399 18.69 24.30 19.75
C GLY A 399 17.86 23.02 19.64
N PRO A 400 18.49 21.83 19.76
CA PRO A 400 17.82 20.54 19.65
C PRO A 400 16.77 20.41 20.74
N GLY A 401 15.55 20.90 20.47
CA GLY A 401 14.38 20.65 21.28
C GLY A 401 14.29 19.15 21.40
N GLY A 402 14.48 18.64 22.62
CA GLY A 402 14.57 17.22 22.90
C GLY A 402 13.44 16.51 22.16
N ALA A 403 13.79 15.48 21.39
CA ALA A 403 12.84 14.63 20.70
C ALA A 403 11.96 13.99 21.77
N GLY A 404 10.90 14.69 22.17
CA GLY A 404 9.91 14.18 23.08
C GLY A 404 9.37 12.91 22.46
N ASP A 405 9.43 11.83 23.22
CA ASP A 405 8.94 10.52 22.82
C ASP A 405 7.48 10.63 22.37
N GLY A 406 7.24 10.81 21.07
CA GLY A 406 5.92 11.04 20.49
C GLY A 406 4.93 9.87 20.70
N LEU A 407 5.40 8.77 21.27
CA LEU A 407 4.62 7.65 21.77
C LEU A 407 4.72 7.64 23.30
N GLY A 408 3.57 7.75 23.97
CA GLY A 408 3.52 7.51 25.42
C GLY A 408 4.01 6.10 25.77
N ARG A 409 4.59 5.94 26.97
CA ARG A 409 5.26 4.70 27.43
C ARG A 409 4.46 3.42 27.17
N ARG A 410 3.14 3.45 27.48
CA ARG A 410 2.22 2.32 27.23
C ARG A 410 2.08 1.99 25.74
N ALA A 411 1.91 3.00 24.90
CA ALA A 411 1.77 2.82 23.45
C ALA A 411 3.06 2.22 22.85
N ARG A 412 4.22 2.68 23.32
CA ARG A 412 5.52 2.10 22.95
C ARG A 412 5.61 0.62 23.32
N SER A 413 5.23 0.26 24.56
CA SER A 413 5.24 -1.14 24.99
C SER A 413 4.36 -2.01 24.10
N VAL A 414 3.16 -1.56 23.73
CA VAL A 414 2.27 -2.33 22.83
C VAL A 414 2.87 -2.48 21.42
N VAL A 415 3.42 -1.41 20.85
CA VAL A 415 4.05 -1.43 19.52
C VAL A 415 5.23 -2.42 19.46
N ILE A 416 5.96 -2.57 20.57
CA ILE A 416 7.10 -3.49 20.68
C ILE A 416 6.64 -4.92 21.00
N MET A 417 5.72 -5.09 21.95
CA MET A 417 5.34 -6.41 22.45
C MET A 417 4.55 -7.22 21.41
N LEU A 418 3.67 -6.60 20.62
CA LEU A 418 2.85 -7.36 19.68
C LEU A 418 3.69 -8.07 18.59
N PRO A 419 4.63 -7.41 17.88
CA PRO A 419 5.51 -8.10 16.94
C PRO A 419 6.42 -9.13 17.61
N VAL A 420 6.90 -8.86 18.83
CA VAL A 420 7.75 -9.81 19.58
C VAL A 420 6.98 -11.06 19.96
N VAL A 421 5.74 -10.93 20.42
CA VAL A 421 4.86 -12.07 20.73
C VAL A 421 4.53 -12.85 19.45
N ALA A 422 4.20 -12.16 18.36
CA ALA A 422 3.96 -12.81 17.08
C ALA A 422 5.18 -13.61 16.61
N LEU A 423 6.38 -13.03 16.70
CA LEU A 423 7.64 -13.70 16.38
C LEU A 423 7.92 -14.87 17.32
N ALA A 424 7.68 -14.72 18.62
CA ALA A 424 7.88 -15.80 19.60
C ALA A 424 6.94 -16.98 19.36
N VAL A 425 5.67 -16.72 19.02
CA VAL A 425 4.71 -17.76 18.62
C VAL A 425 5.17 -18.42 17.32
N ALA A 426 5.65 -17.62 16.37
CA ALA A 426 6.21 -18.13 15.13
C ALA A 426 7.48 -18.95 15.33
N LEU A 427 8.21 -18.83 16.45
CA LEU A 427 9.42 -19.61 16.72
C LEU A 427 9.15 -20.94 17.46
N LEU A 428 7.89 -21.25 17.78
CA LEU A 428 7.54 -22.54 18.37
C LEU A 428 7.85 -23.69 17.41
N PRO A 429 8.15 -24.92 17.87
CA PRO A 429 8.49 -26.01 16.96
C PRO A 429 7.38 -26.28 15.94
N SER A 430 7.75 -26.37 14.66
CA SER A 430 6.91 -26.89 13.59
C SER A 430 6.35 -28.26 14.00
N THR A 431 5.10 -28.57 13.68
CA THR A 431 4.50 -29.87 14.02
C THR A 431 5.12 -31.02 13.24
N GLY A 432 5.97 -30.72 12.24
CA GLY A 432 6.61 -31.69 11.36
C GLY A 432 5.65 -32.29 10.33
N ALA A 433 4.45 -31.72 10.19
CA ALA A 433 3.38 -32.29 9.37
C ALA A 433 3.61 -32.15 7.85
N VAL A 434 4.52 -31.29 7.38
CA VAL A 434 4.66 -30.99 5.95
C VAL A 434 5.92 -31.60 5.35
N GLU A 435 5.75 -32.79 4.76
CA GLU A 435 6.62 -33.34 3.69
C GLU A 435 6.02 -33.11 2.29
N ARG A 436 4.72 -32.76 2.17
CA ARG A 436 4.05 -32.57 0.88
C ARG A 436 4.03 -31.12 0.42
N ASP A 437 4.45 -30.88 -0.82
CA ASP A 437 4.24 -29.62 -1.53
C ASP A 437 2.72 -29.39 -1.73
N PRO A 438 2.14 -28.29 -1.21
CA PRO A 438 0.73 -27.97 -1.41
C PRO A 438 0.39 -27.59 -2.85
N VAL A 439 1.40 -27.25 -3.67
CA VAL A 439 1.23 -27.28 -5.12
C VAL A 439 1.16 -28.76 -5.47
N LEU A 440 -0.06 -29.26 -5.67
CA LEU A 440 -0.40 -30.64 -6.02
C LEU A 440 0.26 -31.06 -7.36
N ARG A 441 1.60 -31.07 -7.41
CA ARG A 441 2.33 -31.76 -8.45
C ARG A 441 1.93 -33.22 -8.28
N PRO A 442 1.25 -33.84 -9.26
CA PRO A 442 0.99 -35.27 -9.19
C PRO A 442 2.34 -35.93 -8.93
N ALA A 443 2.40 -36.81 -7.93
CA ALA A 443 3.63 -37.51 -7.62
C ALA A 443 4.17 -38.08 -8.94
N GLY A 444 5.44 -37.76 -9.26
CA GLY A 444 6.03 -38.19 -10.52
C GLY A 444 5.85 -39.71 -10.69
N PRO A 445 5.87 -40.23 -11.93
CA PRO A 445 5.61 -41.65 -12.21
C PRO A 445 6.48 -42.63 -11.38
N GLU A 446 7.61 -42.17 -10.84
CA GLU A 446 8.49 -42.95 -9.95
C GLU A 446 7.89 -43.24 -8.56
N ALA A 447 6.94 -42.43 -8.07
CA ALA A 447 6.33 -42.62 -6.75
C ALA A 447 5.30 -43.77 -6.69
N GLY A 448 4.94 -44.34 -7.85
CA GLY A 448 3.98 -45.44 -7.96
C GLY A 448 4.61 -46.83 -8.11
N ALA A 449 5.94 -46.95 -8.18
CA ALA A 449 6.60 -48.24 -8.37
C ALA A 449 6.79 -49.06 -7.09
N ASP A 450 6.66 -48.43 -5.92
CA ASP A 450 6.90 -49.05 -4.60
C ASP A 450 5.62 -49.25 -3.75
N ARG A 451 4.44 -49.26 -4.37
CA ARG A 451 3.17 -49.67 -3.75
C ARG A 451 2.47 -50.71 -4.60
#